data_AF-A0A2D8M2C9-F1
#
_entry.id   AF-A0A2D8M2C9-F1
#
_cell.length_a   1.000
_cell.length_b   1.000
_cell.length_c   1.000
_cell.angle_alpha   90.00
_cell.angle_beta   90.00
_cell.angle_gamma   90.00
#
_symmetry.space_group_name_H-M   'P 1'
#
loop_
_entity.id
_entity.type
_entity.pdbx_description
1 polymer ?
#
loop_
_entity_poly.entity_id
_entity_poly.type
_entity_poly.pdbx_seq_one_letter_code
_entity_poly.pdbx_strand_id
1 'polypeptide(L)'
;MGLFSKFLSKGQEPLSQTGVDGKPQDQKSVSRNKPQAGIPHKLAGEADSFVSDLKPYLPSDLVAGSIPHVAGVEDEAVWNAASQACSTEKVVYFYSVDEGRVWYLACPSASLASNPDSWCPLAAALPGQSEHWDKETVYIYEQEGTASALRWDPDTGRIQLYIGASRTILPKVQSMEANFVTINPEMTDVLPWKNRQLKSELLARSLTKTLLLTGLMLCFALIAFIAFQYISLNVTDRNLRDVKNETETASTELITKSYMAMQSNVTTHMARIQELLDELTDIDGTLVKYEVEGDTVTWEALVPPSYSSGIMSIKGQVQPGIEPDGRVRIKGSQ
;
A
#
# COMPACT_ATOMS: atom_id res chain seq x y z
N MET A 1 -50.44 86.09 8.08
CA MET A 1 -49.31 85.15 8.05
C MET A 1 -49.05 84.69 9.48
N GLY A 2 -49.02 83.37 9.70
CA GLY A 2 -48.53 82.72 10.91
C GLY A 2 -49.36 82.93 12.18
N LEU A 3 -50.25 81.99 12.50
CA LEU A 3 -50.74 81.63 13.85
C LEU A 3 -52.03 80.81 13.68
N PHE A 4 -51.94 79.48 13.53
CA PHE A 4 -53.02 78.50 13.86
C PHE A 4 -52.57 77.06 13.49
N SER A 5 -51.54 76.53 14.15
CA SER A 5 -51.22 75.09 14.07
C SER A 5 -50.69 74.48 15.37
N LYS A 6 -50.86 75.16 16.51
CA LYS A 6 -50.51 74.63 17.84
C LYS A 6 -51.69 74.78 18.78
N PHE A 7 -52.65 73.86 18.72
CA PHE A 7 -53.52 73.49 19.84
C PHE A 7 -54.33 72.27 19.43
N LEU A 8 -53.83 71.08 19.76
CA LEU A 8 -54.57 69.99 20.40
C LEU A 8 -53.61 68.82 20.64
N SER A 9 -52.85 69.00 21.72
CA SER A 9 -52.23 67.95 22.51
C SER A 9 -53.27 67.43 23.52
N LYS A 10 -53.38 66.10 23.64
CA LYS A 10 -53.78 65.24 24.79
C LYS A 10 -54.52 64.00 24.27
N GLY A 11 -54.22 62.74 24.64
CA GLY A 11 -53.28 62.13 25.60
C GLY A 11 -52.82 60.74 25.06
N GLN A 12 -51.66 60.21 25.45
CA GLN A 12 -51.37 59.48 26.71
C GLN A 12 -52.01 58.07 26.65
N GLU A 13 -51.31 56.92 26.57
CA GLU A 13 -50.05 56.45 27.17
C GLU A 13 -49.28 55.46 26.26
N PRO A 14 -47.95 55.31 26.43
CA PRO A 14 -47.40 53.96 26.58
C PRO A 14 -46.29 53.89 27.66
N LEU A 15 -46.46 52.97 28.61
CA LEU A 15 -45.42 52.40 29.49
C LEU A 15 -46.01 51.07 30.00
N SER A 16 -45.31 49.96 30.18
CA SER A 16 -43.92 49.54 30.02
C SER A 16 -43.85 48.12 30.60
N GLN A 17 -42.98 47.26 30.08
CA GLN A 17 -42.21 46.25 30.83
C GLN A 17 -41.26 45.59 29.80
N THR A 18 -39.98 45.96 29.67
CA THR A 18 -38.77 45.81 30.53
C THR A 18 -38.08 44.44 30.44
N GLY A 19 -36.82 44.48 29.95
CA GLY A 19 -35.77 43.46 30.10
C GLY A 19 -35.87 42.29 29.11
N VAL A 20 -34.84 41.81 28.43
CA VAL A 20 -33.40 41.79 28.70
C VAL A 20 -32.67 41.56 27.35
N ASP A 21 -31.57 42.29 27.16
CA ASP A 21 -30.45 42.06 26.23
C ASP A 21 -30.74 41.71 24.77
N GLY A 22 -30.55 42.73 23.93
CA GLY A 22 -30.22 42.56 22.52
C GLY A 22 -28.90 41.79 22.37
N LYS A 23 -29.02 40.48 22.13
CA LYS A 23 -28.11 39.77 21.25
C LYS A 23 -28.85 39.55 19.94
N PRO A 24 -28.24 39.81 18.76
CA PRO A 24 -28.76 39.21 17.55
C PRO A 24 -28.82 37.71 17.83
N GLN A 25 -30.02 37.13 17.81
CA GLN A 25 -30.14 35.68 17.75
C GLN A 25 -29.40 35.29 16.47
N ASP A 26 -28.20 34.74 16.64
CA ASP A 26 -27.54 33.93 15.64
C ASP A 26 -28.63 32.97 15.14
N GLN A 27 -29.14 33.25 13.94
CA GLN A 27 -29.76 32.23 13.13
C GLN A 27 -28.69 31.14 13.08
N LYS A 28 -28.89 30.09 13.89
CA LYS A 28 -28.17 28.84 13.72
C LYS A 28 -28.41 28.47 12.28
N SER A 29 -27.41 28.72 11.43
CA SER A 29 -27.36 28.19 10.09
C SER A 29 -27.54 26.70 10.29
N VAL A 30 -28.71 26.18 9.92
CA VAL A 30 -28.94 24.76 9.83
C VAL A 30 -27.80 24.26 8.95
N SER A 31 -26.90 23.49 9.54
CA SER A 31 -25.67 23.09 8.88
C SER A 31 -26.06 22.18 7.73
N ARG A 32 -26.14 22.74 6.51
CA ARG A 32 -26.43 21.97 5.31
C ARG A 32 -25.41 20.85 5.22
N ASN A 33 -25.88 19.61 5.08
CA ASN A 33 -24.99 18.49 4.83
C ASN A 33 -24.45 18.62 3.40
N LYS A 34 -23.26 19.21 3.26
CA LYS A 34 -22.58 19.28 1.97
C LYS A 34 -22.03 17.88 1.63
N PRO A 35 -22.27 17.39 0.41
CA PRO A 35 -21.72 16.11 0.01
C PRO A 35 -20.19 16.18 0.01
N GLN A 36 -19.54 15.08 0.38
CA GLN A 36 -18.08 14.98 0.46
C GLN A 36 -17.54 14.06 -0.64
N ALA A 37 -16.37 14.41 -1.16
CA ALA A 37 -15.69 13.60 -2.17
C ALA A 37 -15.37 12.20 -1.62
N GLY A 38 -15.91 11.18 -2.29
CA GLY A 38 -15.64 9.78 -1.95
C GLY A 38 -14.18 9.37 -2.17
N ILE A 39 -13.78 8.28 -1.53
CA ILE A 39 -12.46 7.62 -1.72
C ILE A 39 -12.06 7.45 -3.20
N PRO A 40 -12.96 7.04 -4.14
CA PRO A 40 -12.58 6.92 -5.55
C PRO A 40 -12.20 8.25 -6.21
N HIS A 41 -12.80 9.38 -5.81
CA HIS A 41 -12.41 10.71 -6.32
C HIS A 41 -11.00 11.08 -5.85
N LYS A 42 -10.66 10.75 -4.60
CA LYS A 42 -9.32 10.98 -4.05
C LYS A 42 -8.25 10.14 -4.75
N LEU A 43 -8.52 8.85 -4.97
CA LEU A 43 -7.63 7.94 -5.70
C LEU A 43 -7.50 8.29 -7.18
N ALA A 44 -8.57 8.80 -7.79
CA ALA A 44 -8.54 9.29 -9.16
C ALA A 44 -7.80 10.63 -9.30
N GLY A 45 -7.47 11.33 -8.21
CA GLY A 45 -6.88 12.66 -8.26
C GLY A 45 -7.86 13.75 -8.74
N GLU A 46 -9.16 13.47 -8.64
CA GLU A 46 -10.28 14.34 -9.03
C GLU A 46 -11.02 14.82 -7.77
N ALA A 47 -10.31 14.97 -6.66
CA ALA A 47 -10.85 15.52 -5.42
C ALA A 47 -11.15 17.01 -5.54
N ASP A 48 -10.34 17.74 -6.32
CA ASP A 48 -10.48 19.19 -6.54
C ASP A 48 -11.60 19.53 -7.54
N SER A 49 -11.96 18.60 -8.42
CA SER A 49 -13.10 18.74 -9.35
C SER A 49 -14.43 18.35 -8.71
N PHE A 50 -14.44 17.92 -7.45
CA PHE A 50 -15.68 17.62 -6.74
C PHE A 50 -16.35 18.91 -6.27
N VAL A 51 -17.40 19.30 -6.96
CA VAL A 51 -18.19 20.49 -6.60
C VAL A 51 -19.08 20.16 -5.40
N SER A 52 -18.70 20.69 -4.23
CA SER A 52 -19.48 20.54 -2.99
C SER A 52 -20.73 21.43 -2.94
N ASP A 53 -20.82 22.42 -3.82
CA ASP A 53 -21.92 23.39 -3.88
C ASP A 53 -22.72 23.19 -5.17
N LEU A 54 -23.57 22.17 -5.17
CA LEU A 54 -24.42 21.83 -6.32
C LEU A 54 -25.55 22.85 -6.44
N LYS A 55 -25.82 23.32 -7.65
CA LYS A 55 -26.92 24.26 -7.91
C LYS A 55 -28.25 23.53 -8.05
N PRO A 56 -29.37 24.07 -7.53
CA PRO A 56 -30.68 23.50 -7.76
C PRO A 56 -31.03 23.62 -9.25
N TYR A 57 -31.37 22.50 -9.87
CA TYR A 57 -31.82 22.43 -11.25
C TYR A 57 -32.96 21.43 -11.40
N LEU A 58 -33.98 21.82 -12.14
CA LEU A 58 -35.12 20.98 -12.50
C LEU A 58 -34.98 20.51 -13.96
N PRO A 59 -34.68 19.22 -14.20
CA PRO A 59 -34.63 18.68 -15.54
C PRO A 59 -36.04 18.59 -16.16
N SER A 60 -36.12 18.79 -17.49
CA SER A 60 -37.37 18.66 -18.25
C SER A 60 -37.91 17.23 -18.29
N ASP A 61 -37.01 16.24 -18.34
CA ASP A 61 -37.33 14.82 -18.52
C ASP A 61 -37.10 14.03 -17.24
N LEU A 62 -37.65 14.55 -16.13
CA LEU A 62 -37.59 13.87 -14.84
C LEU A 62 -38.68 12.77 -14.78
N VAL A 63 -38.32 11.63 -14.21
CA VAL A 63 -39.21 10.48 -14.01
C VAL A 63 -39.16 10.08 -12.55
N ALA A 64 -40.33 9.81 -11.97
CA ALA A 64 -40.44 9.29 -10.62
C ALA A 64 -41.01 7.86 -10.65
N GLY A 65 -40.56 7.02 -9.73
CA GLY A 65 -41.10 5.67 -9.60
C GLY A 65 -40.89 5.09 -8.20
N SER A 66 -41.50 3.92 -7.99
CA SER A 66 -41.43 3.17 -6.74
C SER A 66 -41.19 1.70 -7.03
N ILE A 67 -40.27 1.07 -6.30
CA ILE A 67 -39.87 -0.34 -6.45
C ILE A 67 -39.98 -1.01 -5.08
N PRO A 68 -40.35 -2.30 -4.97
CA PRO A 68 -40.22 -3.03 -3.71
C PRO A 68 -38.76 -3.04 -3.22
N HIS A 69 -38.56 -2.82 -1.92
CA HIS A 69 -37.24 -2.86 -1.32
C HIS A 69 -36.74 -4.30 -1.17
N VAL A 70 -35.57 -4.57 -1.73
CA VAL A 70 -34.82 -5.81 -1.50
C VAL A 70 -33.41 -5.40 -1.10
N ALA A 71 -33.04 -5.69 0.14
CA ALA A 71 -31.77 -5.27 0.72
C ALA A 71 -30.59 -5.76 -0.14
N GLY A 72 -29.67 -4.85 -0.47
CA GLY A 72 -28.43 -5.16 -1.20
C GLY A 72 -28.53 -5.08 -2.73
N VAL A 73 -29.73 -5.00 -3.31
CA VAL A 73 -29.93 -4.87 -4.78
C VAL A 73 -30.68 -3.60 -5.17
N GLU A 74 -30.88 -2.67 -4.23
CA GLU A 74 -31.62 -1.41 -4.45
C GLU A 74 -31.05 -0.57 -5.60
N ASP A 75 -29.74 -0.38 -5.62
CA ASP A 75 -29.05 0.44 -6.62
C ASP A 75 -29.24 -0.11 -8.04
N GLU A 76 -29.16 -1.43 -8.18
CA GLU A 76 -29.35 -2.13 -9.45
C GLU A 76 -30.83 -2.13 -9.88
N ALA A 77 -31.75 -2.39 -8.94
CA ALA A 77 -33.18 -2.36 -9.20
C ALA A 77 -33.64 -0.97 -9.65
N VAL A 78 -33.19 0.08 -8.95
CA VAL A 78 -33.47 1.48 -9.31
C VAL A 78 -32.87 1.81 -10.68
N TRP A 79 -31.62 1.45 -10.94
CA TRP A 79 -31.01 1.70 -12.24
C TRP A 79 -31.76 0.99 -13.38
N ASN A 80 -32.19 -0.26 -13.19
CA ASN A 80 -32.95 -1.01 -14.18
C ASN A 80 -34.33 -0.39 -14.46
N ALA A 81 -35.05 0.05 -13.41
CA ALA A 81 -36.35 0.70 -13.58
C ALA A 81 -36.21 2.09 -14.20
N ALA A 82 -35.19 2.85 -13.78
CA ALA A 82 -34.87 4.17 -14.33
C ALA A 82 -34.46 4.07 -15.81
N SER A 83 -33.63 3.10 -16.17
CA SER A 83 -33.16 2.94 -17.55
C SER A 83 -34.31 2.56 -18.50
N GLN A 84 -35.23 1.70 -18.04
CA GLN A 84 -36.45 1.37 -18.77
C GLN A 84 -37.35 2.60 -18.94
N ALA A 85 -37.58 3.35 -17.86
CA ALA A 85 -38.48 4.49 -17.91
C ALA A 85 -37.93 5.66 -18.74
N CYS A 86 -36.61 5.90 -18.66
CA CYS A 86 -35.92 6.91 -19.47
C CYS A 86 -35.56 6.41 -20.88
N SER A 87 -35.81 5.14 -21.21
CA SER A 87 -35.43 4.50 -22.49
C SER A 87 -33.93 4.66 -22.84
N THR A 88 -33.07 4.72 -21.83
CA THR A 88 -31.62 4.90 -21.99
C THR A 88 -30.87 4.29 -20.82
N GLU A 89 -29.68 3.74 -21.05
CA GLU A 89 -28.80 3.27 -19.97
C GLU A 89 -28.07 4.43 -19.26
N LYS A 90 -27.96 5.57 -19.94
CA LYS A 90 -27.31 6.78 -19.45
C LYS A 90 -28.30 7.58 -18.59
N VAL A 91 -28.54 7.08 -17.40
CA VAL A 91 -29.43 7.70 -16.42
C VAL A 91 -28.67 8.20 -15.22
N VAL A 92 -29.15 9.32 -14.71
CA VAL A 92 -28.77 9.90 -13.45
C VAL A 92 -29.95 9.75 -12.52
N TYR A 93 -29.74 9.24 -11.31
CA TYR A 93 -30.85 8.94 -10.41
C TYR A 93 -30.50 9.23 -8.96
N PHE A 94 -31.55 9.41 -8.17
CA PHE A 94 -31.50 9.49 -6.72
C PHE A 94 -32.58 8.57 -6.17
N TYR A 95 -32.31 7.92 -5.03
CA TYR A 95 -33.31 7.09 -4.37
C TYR A 95 -33.25 7.24 -2.86
N SER A 96 -34.42 7.05 -2.25
CA SER A 96 -34.59 6.94 -0.81
C SER A 96 -35.36 5.65 -0.50
N VAL A 97 -35.03 5.04 0.64
CA VAL A 97 -35.68 3.81 1.10
C VAL A 97 -36.57 4.17 2.28
N ASP A 98 -37.85 3.83 2.17
CA ASP A 98 -38.83 4.06 3.21
C ASP A 98 -39.94 3.01 3.15
N GLU A 99 -40.41 2.55 4.33
CA GLU A 99 -41.53 1.60 4.47
C GLU A 99 -41.45 0.35 3.57
N GLY A 100 -40.25 -0.20 3.36
CA GLY A 100 -40.06 -1.39 2.53
C GLY A 100 -40.26 -1.13 1.03
N ARG A 101 -40.20 0.13 0.60
CA ARG A 101 -40.16 0.54 -0.81
C ARG A 101 -38.97 1.46 -1.07
N VAL A 102 -38.50 1.42 -2.30
CA VAL A 102 -37.49 2.34 -2.81
C VAL A 102 -38.18 3.35 -3.71
N TRP A 103 -38.14 4.60 -3.30
CA TRP A 103 -38.63 5.74 -4.07
C TRP A 103 -37.46 6.31 -4.84
N TYR A 104 -37.63 6.51 -6.15
CA TYR A 104 -36.55 7.05 -6.96
C TYR A 104 -37.03 8.17 -7.88
N LEU A 105 -36.10 9.08 -8.14
CA LEU A 105 -36.16 10.09 -9.18
C LEU A 105 -35.03 9.82 -10.15
N ALA A 106 -35.33 9.84 -11.45
CA ALA A 106 -34.35 9.58 -12.49
C ALA A 106 -34.53 10.56 -13.65
N CYS A 107 -33.43 10.86 -14.32
CA CYS A 107 -33.41 11.69 -15.50
C CYS A 107 -32.35 11.17 -16.49
N PRO A 108 -32.57 11.25 -17.81
CA PRO A 108 -31.52 11.03 -18.78
C PRO A 108 -30.34 11.96 -18.53
N SER A 109 -29.10 11.46 -18.66
CA SER A 109 -27.90 12.30 -18.54
C SER A 109 -27.87 13.45 -19.57
N ALA A 110 -28.57 13.31 -20.69
CA ALA A 110 -28.67 14.34 -21.73
C ALA A 110 -29.37 15.61 -21.23
N SER A 111 -30.40 15.49 -20.39
CA SER A 111 -31.15 16.63 -19.87
C SER A 111 -30.38 17.40 -18.79
N LEU A 112 -29.30 16.82 -18.27
CA LEU A 112 -28.36 17.46 -17.34
C LEU A 112 -27.08 17.98 -18.03
N ALA A 113 -26.97 17.89 -19.37
CA ALA A 113 -25.77 18.29 -20.08
C ALA A 113 -25.44 19.79 -19.93
N SER A 114 -26.46 20.65 -19.79
CA SER A 114 -26.30 22.09 -19.58
C SER A 114 -25.90 22.44 -18.14
N ASN A 115 -26.24 21.59 -17.18
CA ASN A 115 -26.01 21.79 -15.74
C ASN A 115 -25.52 20.49 -15.08
N PRO A 116 -24.28 20.05 -15.35
CA PRO A 116 -23.77 18.77 -14.83
C PRO A 116 -23.57 18.78 -13.30
N ASP A 117 -23.19 19.93 -12.72
CA ASP A 117 -22.99 20.10 -11.27
C ASP A 117 -24.26 20.62 -10.58
N SER A 118 -25.36 19.90 -10.82
CA SER A 118 -26.67 20.26 -10.26
C SER A 118 -27.26 19.14 -9.41
N TRP A 119 -28.29 19.49 -8.66
CA TRP A 119 -29.12 18.53 -7.92
C TRP A 119 -30.59 18.90 -8.05
N CYS A 120 -31.49 17.94 -7.83
CA CYS A 120 -32.92 18.17 -7.96
C CYS A 120 -33.57 18.44 -6.59
N PRO A 121 -34.19 19.62 -6.39
CA PRO A 121 -34.88 19.94 -5.13
C PRO A 121 -36.02 18.99 -4.79
N LEU A 122 -36.70 18.41 -5.79
CA LEU A 122 -37.74 17.39 -5.55
C LEU A 122 -37.19 16.13 -4.87
N ALA A 123 -35.89 15.85 -4.95
CA ALA A 123 -35.29 14.73 -4.24
C ALA A 123 -35.42 14.88 -2.72
N ALA A 124 -35.44 16.12 -2.21
CA ALA A 124 -35.61 16.40 -0.78
C ALA A 124 -37.05 16.13 -0.29
N ALA A 125 -38.02 16.04 -1.19
CA ALA A 125 -39.41 15.70 -0.86
C ALA A 125 -39.67 14.18 -0.82
N LEU A 126 -38.69 13.34 -1.19
CA LEU A 126 -38.84 11.89 -1.08
C LEU A 126 -38.93 11.45 0.39
N PRO A 127 -39.67 10.38 0.70
CA PRO A 127 -39.77 9.86 2.06
C PRO A 127 -38.41 9.60 2.70
N GLY A 128 -38.25 10.03 3.95
CA GLY A 128 -36.98 9.95 4.70
C GLY A 128 -35.98 11.08 4.44
N GLN A 129 -36.35 12.12 3.68
CA GLN A 129 -35.52 13.30 3.43
C GLN A 129 -36.02 14.55 4.18
N SER A 130 -35.23 15.62 4.14
CA SER A 130 -35.41 16.81 5.01
C SER A 130 -36.70 17.60 4.77
N GLU A 131 -37.23 17.60 3.55
CA GLU A 131 -38.44 18.35 3.19
C GLU A 131 -39.68 17.45 3.10
N HIS A 132 -39.59 16.19 3.50
CA HIS A 132 -40.73 15.28 3.50
C HIS A 132 -41.56 15.45 4.77
N TRP A 133 -42.82 15.83 4.59
CA TRP A 133 -43.79 15.99 5.68
C TRP A 133 -44.77 14.81 5.72
N ASP A 134 -45.48 14.60 4.62
CA ASP A 134 -46.49 13.55 4.47
C ASP A 134 -46.67 13.13 3.00
N LYS A 135 -47.25 11.95 2.77
CA LYS A 135 -47.58 11.38 1.45
C LYS A 135 -48.83 12.02 0.81
N GLU A 136 -49.71 12.59 1.63
CA GLU A 136 -50.93 13.27 1.15
C GLU A 136 -50.65 14.67 0.58
N THR A 137 -49.48 15.23 0.89
CA THR A 137 -49.07 16.58 0.47
C THR A 137 -48.46 16.55 -0.93
N VAL A 138 -48.79 17.55 -1.75
CA VAL A 138 -48.19 17.75 -3.08
C VAL A 138 -47.00 18.70 -2.96
N TYR A 139 -45.82 18.24 -3.35
CA TYR A 139 -44.61 19.05 -3.29
C TYR A 139 -44.37 19.73 -4.63
N ILE A 140 -44.23 21.04 -4.62
CA ILE A 140 -44.07 21.84 -5.82
C ILE A 140 -42.69 22.50 -5.81
N TYR A 141 -42.02 22.48 -6.96
CA TYR A 141 -40.81 23.26 -7.19
C TYR A 141 -40.92 24.00 -8.53
N GLU A 142 -40.64 25.30 -8.50
CA GLU A 142 -40.67 26.18 -9.67
C GLU A 142 -39.28 26.75 -9.95
N GLN A 143 -38.87 26.69 -11.22
CA GLN A 143 -37.62 27.25 -11.72
C GLN A 143 -37.82 27.80 -13.14
N GLU A 144 -37.50 29.08 -13.33
CA GLU A 144 -37.44 29.74 -14.65
C GLU A 144 -38.69 29.52 -15.55
N GLY A 145 -39.88 29.51 -14.94
CA GLY A 145 -41.17 29.35 -15.64
C GLY A 145 -41.59 27.90 -15.94
N THR A 146 -40.78 26.93 -15.54
CA THR A 146 -41.13 25.51 -15.47
C THR A 146 -41.44 25.15 -14.02
N ALA A 147 -42.52 24.40 -13.80
CA ALA A 147 -42.85 23.85 -12.50
C ALA A 147 -42.94 22.34 -12.57
N SER A 148 -42.57 21.73 -11.45
CA SER A 148 -42.76 20.31 -11.21
C SER A 148 -43.56 20.10 -9.93
N ALA A 149 -44.44 19.11 -9.94
CA ALA A 149 -45.21 18.72 -8.79
C ALA A 149 -45.09 17.21 -8.56
N LEU A 150 -44.75 16.83 -7.34
CA LEU A 150 -44.59 15.46 -6.88
C LEU A 150 -45.74 15.11 -5.93
N ARG A 151 -46.43 14.00 -6.21
CA ARG A 151 -47.57 13.52 -5.43
C ARG A 151 -47.51 12.02 -5.24
N TRP A 152 -48.06 11.51 -4.15
CA TRP A 152 -48.40 10.10 -4.01
C TRP A 152 -49.89 9.90 -4.21
N ASP A 153 -50.22 8.88 -5.00
CA ASP A 153 -51.59 8.46 -5.21
C ASP A 153 -52.10 7.70 -3.96
N PRO A 154 -53.16 8.17 -3.27
CA PRO A 154 -53.63 7.54 -2.03
C PRO A 154 -54.13 6.10 -2.26
N ASP A 155 -54.66 5.81 -3.45
CA ASP A 155 -55.26 4.51 -3.75
C ASP A 155 -54.21 3.45 -4.09
N THR A 156 -53.20 3.83 -4.89
CA THR A 156 -52.18 2.89 -5.38
C THR A 156 -50.85 2.97 -4.65
N GLY A 157 -50.65 4.02 -3.86
CA GLY A 157 -49.36 4.35 -3.24
C GLY A 157 -48.25 4.62 -4.25
N ARG A 158 -48.57 4.90 -5.51
CA ARG A 158 -47.58 5.18 -6.55
C ARG A 158 -47.24 6.66 -6.57
N ILE A 159 -45.97 6.95 -6.82
CA ILE A 159 -45.51 8.32 -7.02
C ILE A 159 -45.91 8.79 -8.42
N GLN A 160 -46.49 9.98 -8.50
CA GLN A 160 -46.85 10.66 -9.74
C GLN A 160 -46.08 11.97 -9.81
N LEU A 161 -45.41 12.18 -10.93
CA LEU A 161 -44.65 13.38 -11.21
C LEU A 161 -45.29 14.12 -12.37
N TYR A 162 -45.58 15.39 -12.14
CA TYR A 162 -46.09 16.30 -13.15
C TYR A 162 -45.03 17.35 -13.45
N ILE A 163 -44.62 17.45 -14.71
CA ILE A 163 -43.67 18.45 -15.17
C ILE A 163 -44.33 19.25 -16.29
N GLY A 164 -44.16 20.56 -16.28
CA GLY A 164 -44.65 21.42 -17.34
C GLY A 164 -44.47 22.89 -17.02
N ALA A 165 -45.16 23.74 -17.76
CA ALA A 165 -45.15 25.17 -17.47
C ALA A 165 -45.87 25.46 -16.15
N SER A 166 -45.36 26.41 -15.35
CA SER A 166 -45.94 26.78 -14.05
C SER A 166 -47.43 27.10 -14.13
N ARG A 167 -47.83 27.82 -15.19
CA ARG A 167 -49.21 28.20 -15.49
C ARG A 167 -50.18 27.02 -15.70
N THR A 168 -49.66 25.83 -16.03
CA THR A 168 -50.49 24.63 -16.27
C THR A 168 -50.50 23.68 -15.09
N ILE A 169 -49.40 23.59 -14.35
CA ILE A 169 -49.27 22.67 -13.22
C ILE A 169 -50.00 23.21 -11.99
N LEU A 170 -49.87 24.51 -11.70
CA LEU A 170 -50.46 25.08 -10.49
C LEU A 170 -51.99 24.96 -10.44
N PRO A 171 -52.76 25.29 -11.51
CA PRO A 171 -54.20 25.07 -11.51
C PRO A 171 -54.58 23.59 -11.43
N LYS A 172 -53.78 22.71 -12.04
CA LYS A 172 -54.00 21.26 -11.98
C LYS A 172 -53.81 20.72 -10.56
N VAL A 173 -52.79 21.18 -9.83
CA VAL A 173 -52.59 20.81 -8.43
C VAL A 173 -53.68 21.39 -7.53
N GLN A 174 -54.10 22.64 -7.76
CA GLN A 174 -55.21 23.26 -7.01
C GLN A 174 -56.53 22.50 -7.20
N SER A 175 -56.80 21.98 -8.41
CA SER A 175 -57.99 21.16 -8.67
C SER A 175 -57.98 19.79 -7.97
N MET A 176 -56.84 19.37 -7.40
CA MET A 176 -56.70 18.09 -6.69
C MET A 176 -57.03 18.18 -5.20
N GLU A 177 -57.37 19.37 -4.68
CA GLU A 177 -57.78 19.62 -3.29
C GLU A 177 -56.81 19.08 -2.22
N ALA A 178 -55.54 18.91 -2.57
CA ALA A 178 -54.49 18.48 -1.64
C ALA A 178 -53.74 19.68 -1.05
N ASN A 179 -53.23 19.52 0.18
CA ASN A 179 -52.27 20.45 0.74
C ASN A 179 -51.02 20.47 -0.15
N PHE A 180 -50.48 21.66 -0.43
CA PHE A 180 -49.25 21.78 -1.21
C PHE A 180 -48.18 22.53 -0.43
N VAL A 181 -46.93 22.07 -0.60
CA VAL A 181 -45.74 22.65 0.00
C VAL A 181 -44.77 23.00 -1.12
N THR A 182 -44.31 24.25 -1.13
CA THR A 182 -43.28 24.69 -2.08
C THR A 182 -41.91 24.41 -1.50
N ILE A 183 -41.10 23.63 -2.21
CA ILE A 183 -39.75 23.30 -1.79
C ILE A 183 -38.86 24.53 -1.93
N ASN A 184 -38.21 24.93 -0.83
CA ASN A 184 -37.22 25.99 -0.86
C ASN A 184 -35.80 25.39 -0.99
N PRO A 185 -35.11 25.54 -2.14
CA PRO A 185 -33.80 24.94 -2.37
C PRO A 185 -32.70 25.50 -1.45
N GLU A 186 -32.91 26.64 -0.80
CA GLU A 186 -31.96 27.23 0.13
C GLU A 186 -32.03 26.62 1.54
N MET A 187 -33.15 26.02 1.91
CA MET A 187 -33.35 25.45 3.26
C MET A 187 -33.10 23.93 3.29
N THR A 188 -33.16 23.29 2.13
CA THR A 188 -33.03 21.84 1.95
C THR A 188 -31.58 21.36 1.92
N ASP A 189 -31.37 20.12 2.38
CA ASP A 189 -30.10 19.43 2.20
C ASP A 189 -29.82 19.13 0.73
N VAL A 190 -28.55 19.28 0.34
CA VAL A 190 -28.11 19.07 -1.05
C VAL A 190 -27.92 17.57 -1.28
N LEU A 191 -28.80 16.99 -2.09
CA LEU A 191 -28.78 15.57 -2.41
C LEU A 191 -28.14 15.33 -3.78
N PRO A 192 -26.87 14.85 -3.84
CA PRO A 192 -26.18 14.67 -5.10
C PRO A 192 -26.81 13.52 -5.89
N TRP A 193 -26.84 13.72 -7.20
CA TRP A 193 -27.18 12.69 -8.15
C TRP A 193 -26.21 11.51 -8.12
N LYS A 194 -26.72 10.28 -8.29
CA LYS A 194 -25.91 9.08 -8.53
C LYS A 194 -25.80 8.82 -10.03
N ASN A 195 -24.58 8.61 -10.51
CA ASN A 195 -24.30 8.20 -11.87
C ASN A 195 -23.41 6.96 -11.88
N ARG A 196 -23.95 5.84 -12.37
CA ARG A 196 -23.26 4.54 -12.41
C ARG A 196 -22.10 4.55 -13.41
N GLN A 197 -22.29 5.17 -14.58
CA GLN A 197 -21.28 5.21 -15.63
C GLN A 197 -20.08 6.04 -15.18
N LEU A 198 -20.33 7.23 -14.64
CA LEU A 198 -19.28 8.08 -14.08
C LEU A 198 -18.50 7.35 -12.98
N LYS A 199 -19.20 6.68 -12.06
CA LYS A 199 -18.56 5.89 -11.00
C LYS A 199 -17.69 4.77 -11.56
N SER A 200 -18.17 4.04 -12.56
CA SER A 200 -17.39 2.97 -13.21
C SER A 200 -16.16 3.50 -13.93
N GLU A 201 -16.26 4.66 -14.58
CA GLU A 201 -15.15 5.31 -15.27
C GLU A 201 -14.11 5.84 -14.28
N LEU A 202 -14.54 6.47 -13.19
CA LEU A 202 -13.66 6.91 -12.09
C LEU A 202 -12.92 5.72 -11.45
N LEU A 203 -13.61 4.60 -11.24
CA LEU A 203 -12.98 3.37 -10.75
C LEU A 203 -11.98 2.80 -11.75
N ALA A 204 -12.29 2.79 -13.05
CA ALA A 204 -11.35 2.34 -14.07
C ALA A 204 -10.11 3.25 -14.16
N ARG A 205 -10.31 4.58 -14.09
CA ARG A 205 -9.22 5.57 -14.09
C ARG A 205 -8.34 5.45 -12.84
N SER A 206 -8.95 5.33 -11.66
CA SER A 206 -8.21 5.15 -10.40
C SER A 206 -7.45 3.82 -10.37
N LEU A 207 -8.04 2.74 -10.88
CA LEU A 207 -7.38 1.44 -11.01
C LEU A 207 -6.19 1.52 -11.98
N THR A 208 -6.33 2.22 -13.10
CA THR A 208 -5.25 2.43 -14.06
C THR A 208 -4.08 3.20 -13.43
N LYS A 209 -4.37 4.29 -12.69
CA LYS A 209 -3.34 5.03 -11.95
C LYS A 209 -2.64 4.18 -10.89
N THR A 210 -3.40 3.40 -10.13
CA THR A 210 -2.87 2.52 -9.08
C THR A 210 -2.01 1.42 -9.69
N LEU A 211 -2.44 0.82 -10.81
CA LEU A 211 -1.68 -0.19 -11.53
C LEU A 211 -0.37 0.37 -12.07
N LEU A 212 -0.39 1.57 -12.65
CA LEU A 212 0.82 2.23 -13.13
C LEU A 212 1.79 2.53 -11.98
N LEU A 213 1.30 3.07 -10.86
CA LEU A 213 2.13 3.39 -9.71
C LEU A 213 2.75 2.14 -9.09
N THR A 214 1.98 1.07 -8.94
CA THR A 214 2.47 -0.22 -8.41
C THR A 214 3.47 -0.87 -9.37
N GLY A 215 3.23 -0.84 -10.68
CA GLY A 215 4.18 -1.32 -11.68
C GLY A 215 5.49 -0.55 -11.67
N LEU A 216 5.44 0.78 -11.58
CA LEU A 216 6.61 1.64 -11.51
C LEU A 216 7.41 1.41 -10.22
N MET A 217 6.74 1.26 -9.07
CA MET A 217 7.38 0.88 -7.81
C MET A 217 8.10 -0.47 -7.90
N LEU A 218 7.46 -1.47 -8.51
CA LEU A 218 8.08 -2.79 -8.72
C LEU A 218 9.32 -2.69 -9.62
N CYS A 219 9.25 -1.94 -10.72
CA CYS A 219 10.40 -1.70 -11.60
C CYS A 219 11.55 -1.03 -10.85
N PHE A 220 11.28 0.01 -10.05
CA PHE A 220 12.31 0.65 -9.23
C PHE A 220 12.89 -0.30 -8.18
N ALA A 221 12.07 -1.13 -7.55
CA ALA A 221 12.53 -2.14 -6.59
C ALA A 221 13.45 -3.18 -7.27
N LEU A 222 13.11 -3.63 -8.48
CA LEU A 222 13.96 -4.55 -9.25
C LEU A 222 15.28 -3.90 -9.68
N ILE A 223 15.25 -2.64 -10.14
CA ILE A 223 16.47 -1.89 -10.48
C ILE A 223 17.35 -1.72 -9.24
N ALA A 224 16.77 -1.35 -8.10
CA ALA A 224 17.49 -1.21 -6.84
C ALA A 224 18.09 -2.56 -6.38
N PHE A 225 17.35 -3.66 -6.53
CA PHE A 225 17.84 -4.99 -6.21
C PHE A 225 19.03 -5.40 -7.11
N ILE A 226 18.94 -5.15 -8.42
CA ILE A 226 20.04 -5.41 -9.35
C ILE A 226 21.26 -4.54 -9.01
N ALA A 227 21.06 -3.25 -8.72
CA ALA A 227 22.14 -2.35 -8.31
C ALA A 227 22.82 -2.81 -7.01
N PHE A 228 22.04 -3.28 -6.04
CA PHE A 228 22.56 -3.85 -4.79
C PHE A 228 23.40 -5.10 -5.04
N GLN A 229 22.91 -6.04 -5.87
CA GLN A 229 23.64 -7.24 -6.26
C GLN A 229 24.96 -6.89 -6.98
N TYR A 230 24.95 -5.91 -7.87
CA TYR A 230 26.15 -5.44 -8.57
C TYR A 230 27.21 -4.88 -7.62
N ILE A 231 26.80 -4.10 -6.62
CA ILE A 231 27.71 -3.58 -5.59
C ILE A 231 28.27 -4.74 -4.75
N SER A 232 27.42 -5.68 -4.32
CA SER A 232 27.84 -6.84 -3.52
C SER A 232 28.87 -7.72 -4.24
N LEU A 233 28.69 -7.94 -5.55
CA LEU A 233 29.63 -8.71 -6.38
C LEU A 233 30.99 -8.03 -6.46
N ASN A 234 31.03 -6.73 -6.77
CA ASN A 234 32.29 -5.99 -6.87
C ASN A 234 33.06 -5.92 -5.53
N VAL A 235 32.37 -5.88 -4.39
CA VAL A 235 33.00 -5.95 -3.06
C VAL A 235 33.56 -7.34 -2.79
N THR A 236 32.88 -8.40 -3.23
CA THR A 236 33.33 -9.79 -3.02
C THR A 236 34.57 -10.12 -3.86
N ASP A 237 34.66 -9.62 -5.10
CA ASP A 237 35.84 -9.78 -5.96
C ASP A 237 37.11 -9.16 -5.35
N ARG A 238 36.97 -8.08 -4.57
CA ARG A 238 38.08 -7.50 -3.80
C ARG A 238 38.65 -8.49 -2.79
N ASN A 239 37.79 -9.14 -2.00
CA ASN A 239 38.23 -10.11 -1.00
C ASN A 239 38.85 -11.36 -1.64
N LEU A 240 38.36 -11.81 -2.80
CA LEU A 240 38.95 -12.92 -3.54
C LEU A 240 40.38 -12.63 -4.00
N ARG A 241 40.68 -11.39 -4.40
CA ARG A 241 42.04 -10.97 -4.78
C ARG A 241 42.95 -10.90 -3.56
N ASP A 242 42.46 -10.39 -2.43
CA ASP A 242 43.24 -10.31 -1.21
C ASP A 242 43.56 -11.70 -0.65
N VAL A 243 42.58 -12.61 -0.59
CA VAL A 243 42.78 -14.01 -0.20
C VAL A 243 43.75 -14.73 -1.15
N LYS A 244 43.69 -14.44 -2.45
CA LYS A 244 44.65 -14.99 -3.42
C LYS A 244 46.07 -14.51 -3.13
N ASN A 245 46.26 -13.22 -2.85
CA ASN A 245 47.57 -12.65 -2.52
C ASN A 245 48.12 -13.21 -1.19
N GLU A 246 47.28 -13.34 -0.16
CA GLU A 246 47.65 -13.98 1.10
C GLU A 246 48.03 -15.46 0.90
N THR A 247 47.30 -16.18 0.04
CA THR A 247 47.61 -17.58 -0.29
C THR A 247 48.93 -17.70 -1.06
N GLU A 248 49.18 -16.83 -2.04
CA GLU A 248 50.44 -16.82 -2.80
C GLU A 248 51.64 -16.49 -1.89
N THR A 249 51.50 -15.53 -0.98
CA THR A 249 52.56 -15.19 -0.02
C THR A 249 52.82 -16.32 0.97
N ALA A 250 51.78 -16.93 1.55
CA ALA A 250 51.93 -18.10 2.43
C ALA A 250 52.58 -19.29 1.71
N SER A 251 52.21 -19.54 0.46
CA SER A 251 52.82 -20.59 -0.38
C SER A 251 54.31 -20.32 -0.63
N THR A 252 54.66 -19.08 -0.96
CA THR A 252 56.07 -18.67 -1.19
C THR A 252 56.89 -18.78 0.11
N GLU A 253 56.30 -18.42 1.25
CA GLU A 253 56.93 -18.56 2.57
C GLU A 253 57.16 -20.04 2.92
N LEU A 254 56.20 -20.93 2.64
CA LEU A 254 56.38 -22.37 2.84
C LEU A 254 57.48 -22.95 1.94
N ILE A 255 57.55 -22.54 0.68
CA ILE A 255 58.61 -22.98 -0.25
C ILE A 255 59.98 -22.53 0.26
N THR A 256 60.12 -21.27 0.69
CA THR A 256 61.39 -20.75 1.22
C THR A 256 61.81 -21.42 2.52
N LYS A 257 60.88 -21.62 3.47
CA LYS A 257 61.15 -22.37 4.71
C LYS A 257 61.53 -23.82 4.43
N SER A 258 60.86 -24.48 3.49
CA SER A 258 61.17 -25.85 3.09
C SER A 258 62.56 -25.94 2.45
N TYR A 259 62.90 -24.99 1.58
CA TYR A 259 64.23 -24.92 0.95
C TYR A 259 65.35 -24.73 1.99
N MET A 260 65.16 -23.81 2.94
CA MET A 260 66.13 -23.59 4.02
C MET A 260 66.27 -24.81 4.95
N ALA A 261 65.16 -25.48 5.27
CA ALA A 261 65.18 -26.70 6.08
C ALA A 261 65.89 -27.87 5.36
N MET A 262 65.64 -28.04 4.05
CA MET A 262 66.32 -29.06 3.25
C MET A 262 67.82 -28.79 3.12
N GLN A 263 68.22 -27.54 2.85
CA GLN A 263 69.63 -27.22 2.62
C GLN A 263 70.48 -27.29 3.90
N SER A 264 69.94 -26.89 5.04
CA SER A 264 70.69 -26.90 6.31
C SER A 264 70.89 -28.30 6.88
N ASN A 265 69.83 -29.12 6.90
CA ASN A 265 69.88 -30.40 7.61
C ASN A 265 70.42 -31.55 6.74
N VAL A 266 70.11 -31.60 5.44
CA VAL A 266 70.56 -32.70 4.57
C VAL A 266 72.08 -32.74 4.45
N THR A 267 72.73 -31.58 4.34
CA THR A 267 74.19 -31.49 4.18
C THR A 267 74.93 -31.96 5.43
N THR A 268 74.46 -31.58 6.62
CA THR A 268 75.02 -32.00 7.90
C THR A 268 74.81 -33.50 8.14
N HIS A 269 73.62 -34.03 7.88
CA HIS A 269 73.36 -35.45 8.03
C HIS A 269 74.13 -36.30 7.01
N MET A 270 74.34 -35.81 5.79
CA MET A 270 75.14 -36.50 4.78
C MET A 270 76.61 -36.60 5.20
N ALA A 271 77.20 -35.50 5.69
CA ALA A 271 78.57 -35.51 6.23
C ALA A 271 78.69 -36.48 7.41
N ARG A 272 77.68 -36.53 8.28
CA ARG A 272 77.68 -37.42 9.46
C ARG A 272 77.50 -38.90 9.12
N ILE A 273 76.72 -39.21 8.09
CA ILE A 273 76.63 -40.58 7.54
C ILE A 273 77.99 -41.00 6.96
N GLN A 274 78.70 -40.09 6.28
CA GLN A 274 80.05 -40.36 5.75
C GLN A 274 81.04 -40.61 6.89
N GLU A 275 81.06 -39.78 7.94
CA GLU A 275 81.90 -40.01 9.13
C GLU A 275 81.61 -41.37 9.78
N LEU A 276 80.32 -41.72 9.95
CA LEU A 276 79.92 -43.02 10.51
C LEU A 276 80.32 -44.20 9.60
N LEU A 277 80.23 -44.06 8.28
CA LEU A 277 80.64 -45.09 7.33
C LEU A 277 82.16 -45.27 7.30
N ASP A 278 82.93 -44.19 7.40
CA ASP A 278 84.39 -44.25 7.46
C ASP A 278 84.84 -44.94 8.76
N GLU A 279 84.28 -44.55 9.92
CA GLU A 279 84.56 -45.21 11.20
C GLU A 279 84.14 -46.70 11.21
N LEU A 280 83.04 -47.04 10.53
CA LEU A 280 82.59 -48.44 10.39
C LEU A 280 83.48 -49.24 9.43
N THR A 281 84.02 -48.62 8.39
CA THR A 281 84.89 -49.29 7.40
C THR A 281 86.21 -49.74 8.05
N ASP A 282 86.77 -48.92 8.94
CA ASP A 282 88.00 -49.25 9.69
C ASP A 282 87.87 -50.50 10.59
N ILE A 283 86.64 -50.85 10.99
CA ILE A 283 86.35 -51.98 11.88
C ILE A 283 85.61 -53.14 11.19
N ASP A 284 85.54 -53.13 9.86
CA ASP A 284 84.77 -54.10 9.03
C ASP A 284 83.28 -54.20 9.44
N GLY A 285 82.71 -53.04 9.79
CA GLY A 285 81.31 -52.86 10.14
C GLY A 285 80.42 -52.50 8.95
N THR A 286 79.11 -52.67 9.09
CA THR A 286 78.13 -52.33 8.06
C THR A 286 76.99 -51.52 8.67
N LEU A 287 76.75 -50.31 8.15
CA LEU A 287 75.61 -49.49 8.55
C LEU A 287 74.32 -50.07 7.95
N VAL A 288 73.34 -50.38 8.79
CA VAL A 288 72.07 -51.02 8.38
C VAL A 288 70.95 -50.02 8.27
N LYS A 289 70.88 -49.06 9.20
CA LYS A 289 69.81 -48.07 9.23
C LYS A 289 70.31 -46.75 9.78
N TYR A 290 69.90 -45.65 9.15
CA TYR A 290 70.09 -44.29 9.65
C TYR A 290 68.77 -43.54 9.46
N GLU A 291 68.15 -43.09 10.54
CA GLU A 291 66.83 -42.46 10.55
C GLU A 291 66.88 -41.14 11.33
N VAL A 292 66.39 -40.08 10.70
CA VAL A 292 66.34 -38.73 11.26
C VAL A 292 64.88 -38.40 11.55
N GLU A 293 64.53 -38.30 12.82
CA GLU A 293 63.19 -37.91 13.27
C GLU A 293 63.30 -36.61 14.06
N GLY A 294 63.01 -35.49 13.39
CA GLY A 294 63.18 -34.15 13.96
C GLY A 294 64.66 -33.80 14.23
N ASP A 295 65.01 -33.61 15.50
CA ASP A 295 66.37 -33.27 15.97
C ASP A 295 67.12 -34.50 16.54
N THR A 296 66.46 -35.67 16.58
CA THR A 296 67.05 -36.91 17.10
C THR A 296 67.46 -37.84 15.96
N VAL A 297 68.71 -38.32 16.01
CA VAL A 297 69.27 -39.24 15.01
C VAL A 297 69.41 -40.62 15.62
N THR A 298 68.78 -41.61 14.99
CA THR A 298 68.94 -43.01 15.38
C THR A 298 69.66 -43.78 14.28
N TRP A 299 70.68 -44.55 14.66
CA TRP A 299 71.45 -45.37 13.72
C TRP A 299 71.65 -46.79 14.25
N GLU A 300 71.71 -47.73 13.31
CA GLU A 300 71.90 -49.16 13.57
C GLU A 300 73.05 -49.66 12.68
N ALA A 301 74.07 -50.26 13.29
CA ALA A 301 75.23 -50.81 12.59
C ALA A 301 75.55 -52.23 13.07
N LEU A 302 76.09 -53.06 12.18
CA LEU A 302 76.61 -54.39 12.46
C LEU A 302 78.11 -54.33 12.54
N VAL A 303 78.70 -54.84 13.63
CA VAL A 303 80.16 -54.87 13.82
C VAL A 303 80.64 -56.25 14.29
N PRO A 304 81.92 -56.62 14.08
CA PRO A 304 82.48 -57.84 14.61
C PRO A 304 82.41 -57.92 16.16
N PRO A 305 82.25 -59.12 16.75
CA PRO A 305 82.09 -59.28 18.21
C PRO A 305 83.24 -58.71 19.05
N SER A 306 84.45 -58.65 18.47
CA SER A 306 85.66 -58.07 19.07
C SER A 306 85.52 -56.58 19.39
N TYR A 307 84.58 -55.88 18.77
CA TYR A 307 84.37 -54.45 18.90
C TYR A 307 83.02 -54.10 19.55
N SER A 308 82.37 -55.09 20.16
CA SER A 308 81.07 -54.97 20.85
C SER A 308 81.07 -54.03 22.06
N SER A 309 82.23 -53.67 22.61
CA SER A 309 82.33 -52.68 23.70
C SER A 309 82.42 -51.22 23.22
N GLY A 310 82.34 -50.99 21.90
CA GLY A 310 82.41 -49.67 21.27
C GLY A 310 83.84 -49.18 21.00
N ILE A 311 84.04 -48.55 19.85
CA ILE A 311 85.25 -47.80 19.51
C ILE A 311 84.82 -46.37 19.15
N MET A 312 85.50 -45.39 19.75
CA MET A 312 85.28 -43.95 19.53
C MET A 312 83.81 -43.48 19.60
N SER A 313 83.25 -42.89 18.53
CA SER A 313 81.94 -42.22 18.55
C SER A 313 80.77 -43.21 18.53
N ILE A 314 81.04 -44.48 18.20
CA ILE A 314 80.12 -45.61 18.13
C ILE A 314 79.95 -46.21 19.54
N LYS A 315 79.31 -45.46 20.44
CA LYS A 315 78.88 -45.94 21.78
C LYS A 315 77.39 -46.24 21.77
N GLY A 316 77.03 -47.38 21.18
CA GLY A 316 75.64 -47.86 21.20
C GLY A 316 75.42 -48.99 22.20
N GLN A 317 74.16 -49.23 22.54
CA GLN A 317 73.81 -50.43 23.31
C GLN A 317 73.80 -51.63 22.37
N VAL A 318 74.55 -52.67 22.74
CA VAL A 318 74.54 -53.98 22.06
C VAL A 318 73.18 -54.62 22.28
N GLN A 319 72.46 -54.95 21.22
CA GLN A 319 71.25 -55.75 21.33
C GLN A 319 71.62 -57.23 21.54
N PRO A 320 70.98 -57.94 22.48
CA PRO A 320 71.27 -59.35 22.71
C PRO A 320 70.75 -60.21 21.55
N GLY A 321 71.64 -60.61 20.66
CA GLY A 321 71.39 -61.51 19.53
C GLY A 321 72.55 -61.47 18.55
N ILE A 322 73.22 -62.61 18.35
CA ILE A 322 74.23 -62.77 17.31
C ILE A 322 73.48 -63.08 16.02
N GLU A 323 73.65 -62.26 14.98
CA GLU A 323 73.06 -62.53 13.68
C GLU A 323 73.74 -63.76 13.03
N PRO A 324 73.07 -64.46 12.10
CA PRO A 324 73.60 -65.69 11.48
C PRO A 324 74.96 -65.51 10.78
N ASP A 325 75.40 -64.27 10.55
CA ASP A 325 76.70 -63.88 9.98
C ASP A 325 77.81 -63.67 11.04
N GLY A 326 77.53 -63.96 12.32
CA GLY A 326 78.51 -63.87 13.41
C GLY A 326 78.84 -62.44 13.88
N ARG A 327 78.16 -61.43 13.34
CA ARG A 327 78.28 -60.00 13.70
C ARG A 327 77.24 -59.59 14.74
N VAL A 328 77.54 -58.53 15.50
CA VAL A 328 76.70 -58.02 16.60
C VAL A 328 76.06 -56.70 16.18
N ARG A 329 74.75 -56.55 16.46
CA ARG A 329 74.00 -55.31 16.16
C ARG A 329 74.14 -54.29 17.29
N ILE A 330 74.60 -53.10 16.93
CA ILE A 330 74.72 -51.95 17.82
C ILE A 330 73.71 -50.89 17.40
N LYS A 331 72.95 -50.38 18.38
CA LYS A 331 72.04 -49.25 18.20
C LYS A 331 72.55 -48.05 18.96
N GLY A 332 72.72 -46.93 18.26
CA GLY A 332 73.07 -45.65 18.84
C GLY A 332 71.98 -44.62 18.61
N SER A 333 71.85 -43.69 19.55
CA SER A 333 71.04 -42.48 19.42
C SER A 333 71.91 -41.28 19.76
N GLN A 334 71.83 -40.23 18.95
CA GLN A 334 72.45 -38.94 19.21
C GLN A 334 71.43 -37.82 19.05
#